data_AF-A0A949ICM8-F1
#
_entry.id   AF-A0A949ICM8-F1
#
_cell.length_a   1.000
_cell.length_b   1.000
_cell.length_c   1.000
_cell.angle_alpha   90.00
_cell.angle_beta   90.00
_cell.angle_gamma   90.00
#
_symmetry.space_group_name_H-M   'P 1'
#
loop_
_entity.id
_entity.type
_entity.pdbx_description
1 polymer ?
#
loop_
_entity_poly.entity_id
_entity_poly.type
_entity_poly.pdbx_seq_one_letter_code
_entity_poly.pdbx_strand_id
1 'polypeptide(L)'
;MKNCFSGKNRRKQSYCLQARSQRGMAVLLLFIIVIVAFCASVVAAAGMVRYCALRQKALVATEGASLALANDLSSIVIEDPNFGYISLSDYAPESGLLIAGDGAPLPVRSINTIVGTARVDLLIARQLNNQEFIRLAEVDAANARAAALRLSRVLREALSDAGSMSKNDPDKLAPARDRKGNPVDLRLHARRLLQDYLKRCGLDSRLQIESVRLSLGSLDGGSGSVTALPQPLALAELKNGKRIGDRYVAFQNVPVGQEDFYFVGVGKQSALVSAPAFKNDDGKIPCSIVRVEASFKLPEEKNSLFGGVKVAACSQPFSLSDCNNPGTLIVSMPDGMPPNLRSLQDFLSDRQLNRETVPVYRACGGDCPVDTGARFVPALDRDGIAQRPTLAGVFARGLYDWIRTAACRPRIDSVARAIGDRLLPDRSGVPIYYLRINGAGNVETTCSRGAEFANQIVHDGQDYVLAAGSISCQDLVWTLAYRDQVRNISASQGGKHGGQLMQLTTAAGTGDGLTEPAVEQVTGSRKSYLKGGLAVEFVVSSPQMPNAL
;
A
#
# COMPACT_ATOMS: atom_id res chain seq x y z
N MET A 1 33.34 7.18 122.85
CA MET A 1 33.67 7.09 121.41
C MET A 1 33.34 5.70 120.92
N LYS A 2 32.28 5.50 120.12
CA LYS A 2 32.14 4.41 119.15
C LYS A 2 30.78 4.48 118.44
N ASN A 3 30.83 4.19 117.15
CA ASN A 3 29.75 3.77 116.25
C ASN A 3 28.97 4.87 115.52
N CYS A 4 29.66 5.42 114.50
CA CYS A 4 29.06 5.91 113.26
C CYS A 4 29.56 4.99 112.13
N PHE A 5 28.80 4.85 111.03
CA PHE A 5 29.00 4.02 109.82
C PHE A 5 28.22 2.69 109.73
N SER A 6 26.96 2.78 109.30
CA SER A 6 26.35 1.77 108.42
C SER A 6 25.14 2.37 107.69
N GLY A 7 25.30 2.75 106.42
CA GLY A 7 24.20 3.38 105.66
C GLY A 7 24.42 3.67 104.17
N LYS A 8 25.63 3.46 103.62
CA LYS A 8 25.93 3.87 102.22
C LYS A 8 25.82 2.78 101.14
N ASN A 9 25.58 1.50 101.49
CA ASN A 9 25.64 0.40 100.51
C ASN A 9 24.33 -0.03 99.84
N ARG A 10 23.14 0.44 100.29
CA ARG A 10 21.87 0.04 99.66
C ARG A 10 21.49 0.83 98.40
N ARG A 11 22.07 2.02 98.16
CA ARG A 11 21.75 2.83 96.95
C ARG A 11 22.43 2.32 95.68
N LYS A 12 23.64 1.74 95.74
CA LYS A 12 24.38 1.29 94.54
C LYS A 12 23.82 0.02 93.89
N GLN A 13 23.13 -0.84 94.65
CA GLN A 13 22.50 -2.06 94.11
C GLN A 13 21.24 -1.77 93.27
N SER A 14 20.46 -0.74 93.62
CA SER A 14 19.27 -0.36 92.84
C SER A 14 19.62 0.22 91.46
N TYR A 15 20.71 0.99 91.33
CA TYR A 15 21.14 1.54 90.04
C TYR A 15 21.67 0.48 89.06
N CYS A 16 22.32 -0.59 89.54
CA CYS A 16 22.80 -1.68 88.68
C CYS A 16 21.66 -2.57 88.16
N LEU A 17 20.59 -2.75 88.93
CA LEU A 17 19.38 -3.46 88.49
C LEU A 17 18.57 -2.63 87.47
N GLN A 18 18.50 -1.31 87.63
CA GLN A 18 17.84 -0.40 86.69
C GLN A 18 18.57 -0.29 85.34
N ALA A 19 19.91 -0.26 85.34
CA ALA A 19 20.71 -0.22 84.12
C ALA A 19 20.66 -1.53 83.31
N ARG A 20 20.45 -2.68 83.98
CA ARG A 20 20.27 -3.99 83.33
C ARG A 20 18.88 -4.13 82.69
N SER A 21 17.85 -3.54 83.29
CA SER A 21 16.48 -3.48 82.78
C SER A 21 16.36 -2.63 81.49
N GLN A 22 17.03 -1.47 81.44
CA GLN A 22 16.99 -0.59 80.25
C GLN A 22 17.65 -1.22 79.01
N ARG A 23 18.71 -2.02 79.18
CA ARG A 23 19.36 -2.73 78.05
C ARG A 23 18.50 -3.88 77.52
N GLY A 24 17.75 -4.58 78.39
CA GLY A 24 16.80 -5.62 77.97
C GLY A 24 15.62 -5.07 77.16
N MET A 25 15.06 -3.93 77.61
CA MET A 25 14.03 -3.20 76.87
C MET A 25 14.51 -2.73 75.49
N ALA A 26 15.74 -2.21 75.38
CA ALA A 26 16.28 -1.74 74.11
C ALA A 26 16.48 -2.89 73.09
N VAL A 27 16.98 -4.05 73.53
CA VAL A 27 17.16 -5.23 72.66
C VAL A 27 15.81 -5.79 72.20
N LEU A 28 14.81 -5.83 73.09
CA LEU A 28 13.45 -6.28 72.73
C LEU A 28 12.80 -5.33 71.71
N LEU A 29 12.96 -4.02 71.88
CA LEU A 29 12.42 -3.01 70.97
C LEU A 29 13.08 -3.09 69.58
N LEU A 30 14.40 -3.29 69.52
CA LEU A 30 15.13 -3.53 68.28
C LEU A 30 14.60 -4.80 67.58
N PHE A 31 14.43 -5.90 68.32
CA PHE A 31 13.92 -7.16 67.76
C PHE A 31 12.51 -7.01 67.19
N ILE A 32 11.62 -6.28 67.90
CA ILE A 32 10.27 -5.97 67.41
C ILE A 32 10.35 -5.12 66.13
N ILE A 33 11.20 -4.09 66.08
CA ILE A 33 11.37 -3.26 64.88
C ILE A 33 11.85 -4.11 63.70
N VAL A 34 12.80 -5.01 63.91
CA VAL A 34 13.32 -5.90 62.86
C VAL A 34 12.22 -6.84 62.35
N ILE A 35 11.42 -7.43 63.25
CA ILE A 35 10.28 -8.27 62.84
C ILE A 35 9.24 -7.46 62.06
N VAL A 36 8.88 -6.27 62.54
CA VAL A 36 7.91 -5.40 61.84
C VAL A 36 8.43 -4.98 60.47
N ALA A 37 9.71 -4.60 60.37
CA ALA A 37 10.35 -4.25 59.11
C ALA A 37 10.42 -5.46 58.15
N PHE A 38 10.75 -6.65 58.68
CA PHE A 38 10.75 -7.88 57.91
C PHE A 38 9.35 -8.22 57.38
N CYS A 39 8.33 -8.21 58.25
CA CYS A 39 6.94 -8.43 57.85
C CYS A 39 6.48 -7.40 56.79
N ALA A 40 6.79 -6.12 56.98
CA ALA A 40 6.48 -5.08 56.01
C ALA A 40 7.16 -5.33 54.65
N SER A 41 8.43 -5.77 54.66
CA SER A 41 9.16 -6.10 53.44
C SER A 41 8.56 -7.29 52.68
N VAL A 42 8.09 -8.33 53.39
CA VAL A 42 7.42 -9.50 52.80
C VAL A 42 6.09 -9.10 52.17
N VAL A 43 5.29 -8.27 52.84
CA VAL A 43 4.02 -7.76 52.29
C VAL A 43 4.27 -6.89 51.06
N ALA A 44 5.26 -6.00 51.09
CA ALA A 44 5.64 -5.18 49.95
C ALA A 44 6.12 -6.02 48.76
N ALA A 45 6.94 -7.05 49.01
CA ALA A 45 7.41 -7.97 47.97
C ALA A 45 6.25 -8.75 47.34
N ALA A 46 5.31 -9.26 48.14
CA ALA A 46 4.10 -9.93 47.64
C ALA A 46 3.22 -8.98 46.80
N GLY A 47 3.08 -7.73 47.25
CA GLY A 47 2.39 -6.67 46.49
C GLY A 47 3.05 -6.38 45.14
N MET A 48 4.39 -6.28 45.12
CA MET A 48 5.15 -6.06 43.89
C MET A 48 5.01 -7.25 42.92
N VAL A 49 5.09 -8.49 43.40
CA VAL A 49 4.88 -9.69 42.57
C VAL A 49 3.47 -9.70 41.98
N ARG A 50 2.43 -9.39 42.78
CA ARG A 50 1.05 -9.26 42.29
C ARG A 50 0.93 -8.15 41.24
N TYR A 51 1.53 -7.00 41.46
CA TYR A 51 1.54 -5.88 40.51
C TYR A 51 2.23 -6.27 39.19
N CYS A 52 3.42 -6.86 39.25
CA CYS A 52 4.14 -7.35 38.07
C CYS A 52 3.33 -8.39 37.29
N ALA A 53 2.67 -9.34 37.98
CA ALA A 53 1.82 -10.33 37.34
C ALA A 53 0.60 -9.70 36.64
N LEU A 54 -0.06 -8.72 37.29
CA LEU A 54 -1.18 -8.00 36.68
C LEU A 54 -0.73 -7.14 35.51
N ARG A 55 0.42 -6.45 35.62
CA ARG A 55 1.02 -5.68 34.54
C ARG A 55 1.36 -6.55 33.33
N GLN A 56 1.93 -7.72 33.55
CA GLN A 56 2.24 -8.65 32.47
C GLN A 56 0.97 -9.14 31.75
N LYS A 57 -0.08 -9.49 32.51
CA LYS A 57 -1.36 -9.91 31.92
C LYS A 57 -2.04 -8.78 31.15
N ALA A 58 -2.00 -7.55 31.67
CA ALA A 58 -2.51 -6.36 30.99
C ALA A 58 -1.73 -6.06 29.70
N LEU A 59 -0.40 -6.24 29.72
CA LEU A 59 0.46 -6.07 28.56
C LEU A 59 0.08 -7.06 27.46
N VAL A 60 -0.03 -8.36 27.77
CA VAL A 60 -0.45 -9.39 26.80
C VAL A 60 -1.84 -9.09 26.22
N ALA A 61 -2.78 -8.61 27.03
CA ALA A 61 -4.09 -8.18 26.54
C ALA A 61 -3.99 -7.04 25.52
N THR A 62 -3.11 -6.07 25.80
CA THR A 62 -2.88 -4.89 24.95
C THR A 62 -2.12 -5.24 23.68
N GLU A 63 -1.17 -6.17 23.76
CA GLU A 63 -0.48 -6.76 22.60
C GLU A 63 -1.49 -7.45 21.67
N GLY A 64 -2.34 -8.33 22.22
CA GLY A 64 -3.39 -9.00 21.46
C GLY A 64 -4.38 -8.03 20.81
N ALA A 65 -4.82 -7.00 21.54
CA ALA A 65 -5.66 -5.95 20.98
C ALA A 65 -4.94 -5.18 19.85
N SER A 66 -3.66 -4.84 20.03
CA SER A 66 -2.89 -4.12 19.01
C SER A 66 -2.71 -4.93 17.73
N LEU A 67 -2.50 -6.25 17.82
CA LEU A 67 -2.38 -7.15 16.66
C LEU A 67 -3.69 -7.26 15.88
N ALA A 68 -4.81 -7.40 16.60
CA ALA A 68 -6.13 -7.43 15.99
C ALA A 68 -6.45 -6.11 15.27
N LEU A 69 -6.15 -4.97 15.88
CA LEU A 69 -6.31 -3.68 15.22
C LEU A 69 -5.41 -3.52 14.01
N ALA A 70 -4.17 -4.02 14.06
CA ALA A 70 -3.27 -4.00 12.91
C ALA A 70 -3.85 -4.81 11.73
N ASN A 71 -4.51 -5.93 12.02
CA ASN A 71 -5.24 -6.71 11.02
C ASN A 71 -6.45 -5.94 10.45
N ASP A 72 -7.21 -5.24 11.29
CA ASP A 72 -8.35 -4.44 10.83
C ASP A 72 -7.92 -3.24 9.97
N LEU A 73 -6.83 -2.56 10.34
CA LEU A 73 -6.26 -1.46 9.55
C LEU A 73 -5.90 -1.92 8.13
N SER A 74 -5.35 -3.14 7.99
CA SER A 74 -5.08 -3.74 6.68
C SER A 74 -6.32 -3.99 5.84
N SER A 75 -7.51 -4.04 6.45
CA SER A 75 -8.78 -4.28 5.76
C SER A 75 -9.52 -3.00 5.36
N ILE A 76 -9.08 -1.83 5.87
CA ILE A 76 -9.69 -0.54 5.54
C ILE A 76 -9.37 -0.19 4.09
N VAL A 77 -10.41 0.17 3.34
CA VAL A 77 -10.32 0.52 1.92
C VAL A 77 -10.85 1.92 1.71
N ILE A 78 -10.17 2.69 0.86
CA ILE A 78 -10.63 4.00 0.41
C ILE A 78 -10.60 4.06 -1.11
N GLU A 79 -11.45 4.89 -1.71
CA GLU A 79 -11.39 5.18 -3.14
C GLU A 79 -10.48 6.38 -3.39
N ASP A 80 -9.48 6.20 -4.24
CA ASP A 80 -8.62 7.25 -4.77
C ASP A 80 -9.00 7.53 -6.24
N PRO A 81 -9.08 8.82 -6.66
CA PRO A 81 -9.49 9.17 -8.01
C PRO A 81 -8.53 8.70 -9.11
N ASN A 82 -7.24 8.46 -8.80
CA ASN A 82 -6.23 8.10 -9.81
C ASN A 82 -5.87 6.61 -9.81
N PHE A 83 -6.11 5.91 -8.70
CA PHE A 83 -5.69 4.51 -8.53
C PHE A 83 -6.84 3.54 -8.20
N GLY A 84 -8.07 4.03 -8.02
CA GLY A 84 -9.21 3.23 -7.62
C GLY A 84 -9.17 2.88 -6.13
N TYR A 85 -9.55 1.64 -5.78
CA TYR A 85 -9.55 1.24 -4.38
C TYR A 85 -8.14 0.97 -3.85
N ILE A 86 -7.78 1.63 -2.75
CA ILE A 86 -6.47 1.52 -2.13
C ILE A 86 -6.57 1.13 -0.65
N SER A 87 -5.57 0.39 -0.17
CA SER A 87 -5.47 -0.07 1.22
C SER A 87 -4.00 -0.25 1.63
N LEU A 88 -3.74 -0.72 2.85
CA LEU A 88 -2.39 -1.17 3.25
C LEU A 88 -2.02 -2.52 2.62
N SER A 89 -3.01 -3.30 2.17
CA SER A 89 -2.83 -4.62 1.57
C SER A 89 -3.40 -4.67 0.16
N ASP A 90 -2.79 -5.50 -0.70
CA ASP A 90 -3.39 -5.89 -1.97
C ASP A 90 -4.51 -6.91 -1.72
N TYR A 91 -5.62 -6.79 -2.44
CA TYR A 91 -6.70 -7.78 -2.45
C TYR A 91 -7.17 -8.05 -3.87
N ALA A 92 -7.35 -9.33 -4.18
CA ALA A 92 -7.98 -9.73 -5.42
C ALA A 92 -9.43 -9.21 -5.48
N PRO A 93 -10.00 -9.02 -6.67
CA PRO A 93 -11.40 -8.65 -6.83
C PRO A 93 -12.31 -9.69 -6.17
N GLU A 94 -13.09 -9.26 -5.18
CA GLU A 94 -14.09 -10.08 -4.50
C GLU A 94 -15.49 -9.57 -4.82
N SER A 95 -16.46 -10.48 -4.96
CA SER A 95 -17.86 -10.08 -5.12
C SER A 95 -18.33 -9.29 -3.89
N GLY A 96 -18.73 -8.03 -4.06
CA GLY A 96 -19.08 -7.17 -2.94
C GLY A 96 -19.46 -5.77 -3.36
N LEU A 97 -19.18 -4.79 -2.49
CA LEU A 97 -19.46 -3.37 -2.72
C LEU A 97 -18.41 -2.66 -3.58
N LEU A 98 -17.23 -3.26 -3.73
CA LEU A 98 -16.13 -2.73 -4.55
C LEU A 98 -16.34 -3.19 -6.00
N ILE A 99 -17.27 -2.55 -6.70
CA ILE A 99 -17.68 -2.93 -8.07
C ILE A 99 -17.49 -1.76 -9.04
N ALA A 100 -17.21 -2.09 -10.30
CA ALA A 100 -17.22 -1.15 -11.40
C ALA A 100 -18.67 -0.84 -11.86
N GLY A 101 -18.81 0.06 -12.84
CA GLY A 101 -20.11 0.45 -13.40
C GLY A 101 -20.87 -0.71 -14.06
N ASP A 102 -20.17 -1.74 -14.55
CA ASP A 102 -20.76 -2.98 -15.06
C ASP A 102 -21.12 -4.02 -13.98
N GLY A 103 -20.87 -3.71 -12.70
CA GLY A 103 -21.11 -4.62 -11.58
C GLY A 103 -20.05 -5.72 -11.39
N ALA A 104 -18.97 -5.72 -12.17
CA ALA A 104 -17.85 -6.62 -11.95
C ALA A 104 -16.96 -6.10 -10.78
N PRO A 105 -16.39 -7.01 -9.97
CA PRO A 105 -15.62 -6.62 -8.79
C PRO A 105 -14.31 -5.95 -9.18
N LEU A 106 -13.90 -4.91 -8.44
CA LEU A 106 -12.63 -4.22 -8.63
C LEU A 106 -11.57 -4.70 -7.63
N PRO A 107 -10.28 -4.75 -8.01
CA PRO A 107 -9.21 -5.08 -7.08
C PRO A 107 -8.97 -3.91 -6.11
N VAL A 108 -8.35 -4.23 -4.97
CA VAL A 108 -7.80 -3.23 -4.04
C VAL A 108 -6.28 -3.30 -4.11
N ARG A 109 -5.63 -2.16 -4.34
CA ARG A 109 -4.17 -2.07 -4.44
C ARG A 109 -3.56 -1.60 -3.12
N SER A 110 -2.49 -2.25 -2.69
CA SER A 110 -1.69 -1.77 -1.58
C SER A 110 -1.07 -0.43 -1.94
N ILE A 111 -1.06 0.50 -1.00
CA ILE A 111 -0.36 1.77 -1.16
C ILE A 111 1.13 1.58 -1.44
N ASN A 112 1.72 0.51 -0.89
CA ASN A 112 3.11 0.15 -1.14
C ASN A 112 3.33 -0.36 -2.57
N THR A 113 2.34 -1.01 -3.17
CA THR A 113 2.35 -1.41 -4.57
C THR A 113 2.23 -0.18 -5.47
N ILE A 114 1.36 0.77 -5.15
CA ILE A 114 1.22 2.03 -5.91
C ILE A 114 2.51 2.87 -5.86
N VAL A 115 3.04 3.12 -4.66
CA VAL A 115 4.28 3.89 -4.47
C VAL A 115 5.46 3.17 -5.14
N GLY A 116 5.54 1.84 -5.02
CA GLY A 116 6.57 1.06 -5.67
C GLY A 116 6.49 1.13 -7.19
N THR A 117 5.29 1.05 -7.77
CA THR A 117 5.05 1.17 -9.22
C THR A 117 5.52 2.53 -9.73
N ALA A 118 5.03 3.62 -9.13
CA ALA A 118 5.44 4.98 -9.53
C ALA A 118 6.96 5.19 -9.43
N ARG A 119 7.61 4.59 -8.42
CA ARG A 119 9.08 4.65 -8.27
C ARG A 119 9.79 3.89 -9.40
N VAL A 120 9.35 2.67 -9.71
CA VAL A 120 9.94 1.86 -10.79
C VAL A 120 9.73 2.52 -12.14
N ASP A 121 8.54 3.06 -12.39
CA ASP A 121 8.22 3.75 -13.64
C ASP A 121 9.11 4.99 -13.84
N LEU A 122 9.39 5.75 -12.76
CA LEU A 122 10.32 6.88 -12.82
C LEU A 122 11.77 6.45 -13.08
N LEU A 123 12.22 5.33 -12.51
CA LEU A 123 13.54 4.77 -12.81
C LEU A 123 13.65 4.33 -14.28
N ILE A 124 12.61 3.67 -14.80
CA ILE A 124 12.54 3.27 -16.22
C ILE A 124 12.54 4.52 -17.11
N ALA A 125 11.73 5.52 -16.80
CA ALA A 125 11.64 6.78 -17.54
C ALA A 125 13.01 7.47 -17.66
N ARG A 126 13.76 7.52 -16.55
CA ARG A 126 15.12 8.08 -16.51
C ARG A 126 16.11 7.23 -17.30
N GLN A 127 16.02 5.90 -17.21
CA GLN A 127 16.86 4.98 -17.96
C GLN A 127 16.65 5.09 -19.48
N LEU A 128 15.41 5.36 -19.91
CA LEU A 128 15.05 5.61 -21.32
C LEU A 128 15.41 7.04 -21.79
N ASN A 129 15.71 7.95 -20.86
CA ASN A 129 15.96 9.37 -21.12
C ASN A 129 14.88 10.04 -21.98
N ASN A 130 13.61 9.68 -21.76
CA ASN A 130 12.47 10.23 -22.49
C ASN A 130 11.70 11.23 -21.61
N GLN A 131 11.60 12.47 -22.06
CA GLN A 131 11.02 13.57 -21.26
C GLN A 131 9.52 13.39 -20.99
N GLU A 132 8.76 12.83 -21.94
CA GLU A 132 7.33 12.59 -21.74
C GLU A 132 7.10 11.46 -20.73
N PHE A 133 7.90 10.40 -20.79
CA PHE A 133 7.93 9.35 -19.76
C PHE A 133 8.24 9.91 -18.38
N ILE A 134 9.26 10.76 -18.26
CA ILE A 134 9.64 11.39 -16.99
C ILE A 134 8.47 12.23 -16.46
N ARG A 135 7.86 13.05 -17.32
CA ARG A 135 6.71 13.89 -16.97
C ARG A 135 5.52 13.05 -16.46
N LEU A 136 5.19 11.94 -17.13
CA LEU A 136 4.12 11.03 -16.71
C LEU A 136 4.44 10.37 -15.36
N ALA A 137 5.67 9.88 -15.19
CA ALA A 137 6.13 9.26 -13.96
C ALA A 137 6.15 10.22 -12.76
N GLU A 138 6.53 11.49 -12.96
CA GLU A 138 6.48 12.54 -11.93
C GLU A 138 5.04 12.85 -11.50
N VAL A 139 4.10 12.90 -12.44
CA VAL A 139 2.67 13.06 -12.13
C VAL A 139 2.17 11.90 -11.28
N ASP A 140 2.51 10.66 -11.64
CA ASP A 140 2.09 9.48 -10.87
C ASP A 140 2.80 9.39 -9.52
N ALA A 141 4.06 9.82 -9.40
CA ALA A 141 4.75 9.93 -8.12
C ALA A 141 4.05 10.93 -7.18
N ALA A 142 3.65 12.10 -7.70
CA ALA A 142 2.89 13.08 -6.94
C ALA A 142 1.51 12.55 -6.52
N ASN A 143 0.80 11.89 -7.43
CA ASN A 143 -0.49 11.26 -7.14
C ASN A 143 -0.34 10.14 -6.09
N ALA A 144 0.67 9.28 -6.21
CA ALA A 144 0.93 8.18 -5.28
C ALA A 144 1.24 8.70 -3.86
N ARG A 145 2.05 9.77 -3.76
CA ARG A 145 2.30 10.46 -2.48
C ARG A 145 1.01 11.02 -1.88
N ALA A 146 0.18 11.68 -2.68
CA ALA A 146 -1.10 12.22 -2.22
C ALA A 146 -2.05 11.11 -1.75
N ALA A 147 -2.13 9.99 -2.48
CA ALA A 147 -2.90 8.81 -2.12
C ALA A 147 -2.42 8.20 -0.78
N ALA A 148 -1.11 8.14 -0.56
CA ALA A 148 -0.54 7.59 0.67
C ALA A 148 -0.89 8.44 1.90
N LEU A 149 -0.78 9.77 1.77
CA LEU A 149 -1.15 10.70 2.83
C LEU A 149 -2.67 10.68 3.09
N ARG A 150 -3.49 10.57 2.04
CA ARG A 150 -4.94 10.43 2.15
C ARG A 150 -5.31 9.16 2.93
N LEU A 151 -4.69 8.03 2.61
CA LEU A 151 -4.90 6.77 3.32
C LEU A 151 -4.49 6.89 4.79
N SER A 152 -3.29 7.40 5.09
CA SER A 152 -2.85 7.58 6.48
C SER A 152 -3.78 8.50 7.29
N ARG A 153 -4.32 9.56 6.67
CA ARG A 153 -5.34 10.40 7.29
C ARG A 153 -6.61 9.59 7.67
N VAL A 154 -7.14 8.78 6.74
CA VAL A 154 -8.30 7.92 7.03
C VAL A 154 -8.01 6.93 8.15
N LEU A 155 -6.83 6.29 8.12
CA LEU A 155 -6.44 5.34 9.16
C LEU A 155 -6.32 6.03 10.54
N ARG A 156 -5.80 7.25 10.57
CA ARG A 156 -5.70 8.06 11.81
C ARG A 156 -7.08 8.43 12.34
N GLU A 157 -7.98 8.85 11.44
CA GLU A 157 -9.37 9.18 11.78
C GLU A 157 -10.13 7.94 12.28
N ALA A 158 -9.92 6.76 11.69
CA ALA A 158 -10.51 5.49 12.12
C ALA A 158 -10.09 5.08 13.54
N LEU A 159 -8.93 5.54 14.00
CA LEU A 159 -8.41 5.32 15.37
C LEU A 159 -8.87 6.41 16.35
N SER A 160 -9.40 7.53 15.85
CA SER A 160 -9.85 8.67 16.66
C SER A 160 -11.25 8.45 17.25
N ASP A 161 -11.61 9.25 18.26
CA ASP A 161 -12.92 9.15 18.90
C ASP A 161 -14.01 9.52 17.91
N ALA A 162 -14.95 8.59 17.63
CA ALA A 162 -16.07 8.77 16.69
C ALA A 162 -16.94 10.03 16.92
N GLY A 163 -16.76 10.71 18.06
CA GLY A 163 -17.40 11.99 18.41
C GLY A 163 -16.60 13.27 18.10
N SER A 164 -15.34 13.17 17.68
CA SER A 164 -14.52 14.32 17.25
C SER A 164 -14.69 14.65 15.76
N MET A 165 -15.75 14.12 15.14
CA MET A 165 -16.17 14.49 13.80
C MET A 165 -16.84 15.87 13.87
N SER A 166 -16.06 16.93 13.64
CA SER A 166 -16.60 18.27 13.44
C SER A 166 -17.65 18.21 12.32
N LYS A 167 -18.92 18.44 12.65
CA LYS A 167 -20.05 18.38 11.70
C LYS A 167 -19.94 19.40 10.55
N ASN A 168 -19.00 20.34 10.63
CA ASN A 168 -18.90 21.52 9.76
C ASN A 168 -17.65 21.52 8.86
N ASP A 169 -16.91 20.43 8.75
CA ASP A 169 -15.75 20.37 7.84
C ASP A 169 -16.19 19.98 6.41
N PRO A 170 -16.04 20.86 5.39
CA PRO A 170 -16.38 20.54 3.99
C PRO A 170 -15.49 19.44 3.38
N ASP A 171 -14.35 19.11 4.00
CA ASP A 171 -13.46 18.02 3.59
C ASP A 171 -13.77 16.68 4.30
N LYS A 172 -14.96 16.54 4.92
CA LYS A 172 -15.35 15.36 5.69
C LYS A 172 -15.14 14.06 4.91
N LEU A 173 -14.15 13.27 5.33
CA LEU A 173 -13.99 11.92 4.82
C LEU A 173 -15.12 11.03 5.33
N ALA A 174 -15.60 10.16 4.44
CA ALA A 174 -16.57 9.14 4.80
C ALA A 174 -16.01 8.27 5.94
N PRO A 175 -16.86 7.75 6.85
CA PRO A 175 -16.40 6.83 7.89
C PRO A 175 -15.62 5.67 7.27
N ALA A 176 -14.54 5.26 7.92
CA ALA A 176 -13.70 4.17 7.43
C ALA A 176 -14.50 2.89 7.27
N ARG A 177 -14.34 2.24 6.12
CA ARG A 177 -15.04 1.00 5.76
C ARG A 177 -14.05 -0.10 5.46
N ASP A 178 -14.43 -1.32 5.79
CA ASP A 178 -13.71 -2.50 5.36
C ASP A 178 -13.97 -2.77 3.86
N ARG A 179 -13.25 -3.75 3.30
CA ARG A 179 -13.45 -4.24 1.93
C ARG A 179 -14.88 -4.73 1.61
N LYS A 180 -15.68 -5.05 2.63
CA LYS A 180 -17.09 -5.44 2.49
C LYS A 180 -18.05 -4.25 2.67
N GLY A 181 -17.51 -3.04 2.78
CA GLY A 181 -18.20 -1.78 3.02
C GLY A 181 -18.84 -1.64 4.40
N ASN A 182 -18.51 -2.52 5.36
CA ASN A 182 -18.96 -2.38 6.73
C ASN A 182 -18.18 -1.26 7.41
N PRO A 183 -18.84 -0.44 8.26
CA PRO A 183 -18.12 0.56 9.05
C PRO A 183 -17.17 -0.13 10.04
N VAL A 184 -15.94 0.38 10.15
CA VAL A 184 -14.91 -0.13 11.05
C VAL A 184 -14.78 0.81 12.26
N ASP A 185 -15.15 0.33 13.44
CA ASP A 185 -14.92 1.03 14.72
C ASP A 185 -13.81 0.33 15.51
N LEU A 186 -12.58 0.80 15.29
CA LEU A 186 -11.37 0.23 15.88
C LEU A 186 -11.33 0.42 17.40
N ARG A 187 -11.86 1.53 17.92
CA ARG A 187 -11.83 1.80 19.35
C ARG A 187 -12.77 0.88 20.11
N LEU A 188 -13.99 0.71 19.61
CA LEU A 188 -14.95 -0.23 20.17
C LEU A 188 -14.42 -1.66 20.10
N HIS A 189 -13.79 -2.02 18.97
CA HIS A 189 -13.20 -3.35 18.82
C HIS A 189 -12.06 -3.60 19.82
N ALA A 190 -11.11 -2.67 19.97
CA ALA A 190 -10.05 -2.80 20.97
C ALA A 190 -10.58 -2.90 22.40
N ARG A 191 -11.58 -2.09 22.75
CA ARG A 191 -12.19 -2.15 24.09
C ARG A 191 -12.85 -3.51 24.34
N ARG A 192 -13.57 -4.06 23.35
CA ARG A 192 -14.17 -5.40 23.43
C ARG A 192 -13.11 -6.49 23.62
N LEU A 193 -12.05 -6.47 22.81
CA LEU A 193 -10.96 -7.45 22.91
C LEU A 193 -10.28 -7.42 24.28
N LEU A 194 -10.00 -6.23 24.82
CA LEU A 194 -9.45 -6.09 26.16
C LEU A 194 -10.41 -6.64 27.23
N GLN A 195 -11.71 -6.32 27.15
CA GLN A 195 -12.71 -6.83 28.09
C GLN A 195 -12.85 -8.35 28.02
N ASP A 196 -12.89 -8.91 26.81
CA ASP A 196 -13.04 -10.35 26.60
C ASP A 196 -11.81 -11.11 27.11
N TYR A 197 -10.60 -10.57 26.91
CA TYR A 197 -9.39 -11.14 27.47
C TYR A 197 -9.42 -11.13 29.01
N LEU A 198 -9.79 -9.99 29.63
CA LEU A 198 -9.90 -9.88 31.09
C LEU A 198 -10.90 -10.90 31.66
N LYS A 199 -12.06 -11.08 31.02
CA LYS A 199 -13.06 -12.09 31.40
C LYS A 199 -12.50 -13.51 31.29
N ARG A 200 -11.88 -13.88 30.16
CA ARG A 200 -11.32 -15.22 29.94
C ARG A 200 -10.21 -15.57 30.93
N CYS A 201 -9.46 -14.58 31.39
CA CYS A 201 -8.40 -14.77 32.39
C CYS A 201 -8.88 -14.64 33.85
N GLY A 202 -10.18 -14.43 34.10
CA GLY A 202 -10.73 -14.22 35.45
C GLY A 202 -10.17 -12.97 36.15
N LEU A 203 -9.86 -11.92 35.38
CA LEU A 203 -9.28 -10.66 35.85
C LEU A 203 -10.27 -9.49 35.87
N ASP A 204 -11.50 -9.69 35.40
CA ASP A 204 -12.55 -8.67 35.33
C ASP A 204 -12.92 -8.07 36.70
N SER A 205 -12.86 -8.88 37.75
CA SER A 205 -13.01 -8.45 39.15
C SER A 205 -11.78 -7.69 39.69
N ARG A 206 -10.60 -7.88 39.09
CA ARG A 206 -9.31 -7.38 39.57
C ARG A 206 -8.79 -6.17 38.79
N LEU A 207 -9.21 -6.01 37.54
CA LEU A 207 -8.79 -4.96 36.63
C LEU A 207 -10.01 -4.41 35.88
N GLN A 208 -10.20 -3.10 35.98
CA GLN A 208 -11.20 -2.37 35.21
C GLN A 208 -10.53 -1.45 34.20
N ILE A 209 -10.98 -1.48 32.95
CA ILE A 209 -10.45 -0.59 31.91
C ILE A 209 -10.90 0.84 32.21
N GLU A 210 -9.94 1.71 32.55
CA GLU A 210 -10.18 3.14 32.73
C GLU A 210 -10.20 3.85 31.39
N SER A 211 -9.16 3.65 30.58
CA SER A 211 -9.01 4.32 29.29
C SER A 211 -8.31 3.44 28.27
N VAL A 212 -8.69 3.63 27.01
CA VAL A 212 -8.02 3.07 25.83
C VAL A 212 -7.80 4.23 24.87
N ARG A 213 -6.53 4.44 24.51
CA ARG A 213 -6.10 5.42 23.52
C ARG A 213 -5.44 4.68 22.36
N LEU A 214 -5.86 5.02 21.16
CA LEU A 214 -5.30 4.50 19.93
C LEU A 214 -4.54 5.64 19.23
N SER A 215 -3.46 5.29 18.56
CA SER A 215 -2.67 6.24 17.76
C SER A 215 -2.05 5.55 16.56
N LEU A 216 -1.95 6.30 15.46
CA LEU A 216 -1.23 5.89 14.26
C LEU A 216 0.18 6.51 14.28
N GLY A 217 1.15 5.82 13.71
CA GLY A 217 2.51 6.32 13.63
C GLY A 217 3.44 5.53 12.73
N SER A 218 4.72 5.83 12.91
CA SER A 218 5.87 5.22 12.23
C SER A 218 6.87 4.68 13.26
N LEU A 219 7.91 3.97 12.79
CA LEU A 219 9.01 3.53 13.64
C LEU A 219 10.30 4.29 13.33
N ASP A 220 10.98 4.72 14.40
CA ASP A 220 12.37 5.16 14.35
C ASP A 220 13.31 4.05 13.90
N GLY A 221 14.18 4.38 12.95
CA GLY A 221 15.03 3.39 12.27
C GLY A 221 14.31 2.63 11.16
N GLY A 222 12.99 2.79 11.02
CA GLY A 222 12.16 2.12 10.02
C GLY A 222 11.79 0.69 10.40
N SER A 223 11.01 0.05 9.53
CA SER A 223 10.66 -1.37 9.63
C SER A 223 10.72 -2.04 8.26
N GLY A 224 10.54 -3.36 8.19
CA GLY A 224 10.43 -4.04 6.90
C GLY A 224 9.10 -3.71 6.21
N SER A 225 9.16 -3.41 4.90
CA SER A 225 8.01 -3.51 4.02
C SER A 225 7.95 -4.90 3.36
N VAL A 226 6.85 -5.20 2.64
CA VAL A 226 6.77 -6.37 1.75
C VAL A 226 7.17 -6.06 0.30
N THR A 227 7.43 -4.79 -0.02
CA THR A 227 7.70 -4.34 -1.38
C THR A 227 9.11 -4.72 -1.82
N ALA A 228 9.20 -5.48 -2.91
CA ALA A 228 10.46 -5.88 -3.51
C ALA A 228 11.20 -4.70 -4.14
N LEU A 229 12.53 -4.76 -4.13
CA LEU A 229 13.38 -3.82 -4.85
C LEU A 229 13.35 -4.11 -6.36
N PRO A 230 13.41 -3.06 -7.21
CA PRO A 230 13.48 -3.24 -8.65
C PRO A 230 14.74 -3.99 -9.04
N GLN A 231 14.63 -4.71 -10.15
CA GLN A 231 15.72 -5.47 -10.73
C GLN A 231 16.17 -4.85 -12.05
N PRO A 232 17.48 -4.88 -12.36
CA PRO A 232 18.57 -5.33 -11.50
C PRO A 232 18.84 -4.32 -10.37
N LEU A 233 19.29 -4.81 -9.21
CA LEU A 233 19.54 -3.95 -8.02
C LEU A 233 20.49 -2.76 -8.31
N ALA A 234 21.40 -2.89 -9.28
CA ALA A 234 22.29 -1.81 -9.70
C ALA A 234 21.53 -0.58 -10.25
N LEU A 235 20.33 -0.77 -10.80
CA LEU A 235 19.47 0.29 -11.33
C LEU A 235 18.41 0.76 -10.32
N ALA A 236 18.45 0.27 -9.08
CA ALA A 236 17.46 0.64 -8.06
C ALA A 236 17.68 2.02 -7.42
N GLU A 237 18.84 2.65 -7.68
CA GLU A 237 19.27 3.95 -7.12
C GLU A 237 19.12 4.04 -5.59
N LEU A 238 19.57 3.02 -4.84
CA LEU A 238 19.46 2.99 -3.37
C LEU A 238 20.77 3.29 -2.66
N LYS A 239 20.70 4.19 -1.67
CA LYS A 239 21.80 4.45 -0.72
C LYS A 239 21.90 3.34 0.34
N ASN A 240 23.07 3.20 0.95
CA ASN A 240 23.30 2.25 2.05
C ASN A 240 22.29 2.45 3.19
N GLY A 241 21.80 1.34 3.77
CA GLY A 241 20.86 1.37 4.90
C GLY A 241 19.38 1.56 4.54
N LYS A 242 19.03 1.70 3.26
CA LYS A 242 17.64 1.86 2.79
C LYS A 242 16.96 0.55 2.38
N ARG A 243 17.57 -0.59 2.69
CA ARG A 243 17.05 -1.93 2.37
C ARG A 243 17.18 -2.92 3.51
N ILE A 244 16.22 -3.85 3.58
CA ILE A 244 16.29 -5.06 4.40
C ILE A 244 16.18 -6.24 3.42
N GLY A 245 17.29 -6.92 3.19
CA GLY A 245 17.37 -7.95 2.15
C GLY A 245 17.10 -7.39 0.75
N ASP A 246 16.06 -7.91 0.11
CA ASP A 246 15.54 -7.57 -1.22
C ASP A 246 14.33 -6.62 -1.16
N ARG A 247 14.11 -5.93 -0.03
CA ARG A 247 12.96 -5.03 0.19
C ARG A 247 13.35 -3.65 0.68
N TYR A 248 12.44 -2.70 0.49
CA TYR A 248 12.58 -1.34 1.02
C TYR A 248 12.42 -1.31 2.55
N VAL A 249 13.11 -0.35 3.18
CA VAL A 249 12.85 0.02 4.57
C VAL A 249 11.70 1.02 4.62
N ALA A 250 10.69 0.74 5.45
CA ALA A 250 9.55 1.60 5.66
C ALA A 250 9.90 2.90 6.40
N PHE A 251 9.07 3.94 6.22
CA PHE A 251 9.16 5.26 6.84
C PHE A 251 10.45 6.04 6.54
N GLN A 252 11.20 5.58 5.54
CA GLN A 252 12.43 6.20 5.10
C GLN A 252 12.29 6.65 3.65
N ASN A 253 12.70 7.88 3.37
CA ASN A 253 12.74 8.37 2.01
C ASN A 253 13.75 7.59 1.16
N VAL A 254 13.32 7.17 -0.03
CA VAL A 254 14.13 6.53 -1.07
C VAL A 254 13.93 7.26 -2.40
N PRO A 255 14.49 8.48 -2.54
CA PRO A 255 14.18 9.37 -3.63
C PRO A 255 14.68 8.84 -4.97
N VAL A 256 14.05 9.30 -6.05
CA VAL A 256 14.50 9.14 -7.44
C VAL A 256 14.37 10.49 -8.12
N GLY A 257 15.48 11.05 -8.60
CA GLY A 257 15.48 12.44 -9.08
C GLY A 257 15.09 13.43 -7.97
N GLN A 258 14.03 14.21 -8.21
CA GLN A 258 13.48 15.19 -7.26
C GLN A 258 12.25 14.66 -6.49
N GLU A 259 11.81 13.43 -6.79
CA GLU A 259 10.62 12.86 -6.17
C GLU A 259 10.97 12.00 -4.95
N ASP A 260 10.24 12.22 -3.87
CA ASP A 260 10.35 11.48 -2.62
C ASP A 260 9.39 10.31 -2.58
N PHE A 261 9.90 9.15 -2.15
CA PHE A 261 9.12 7.92 -2.02
C PHE A 261 9.24 7.38 -0.58
N TYR A 262 8.08 7.17 0.05
CA TYR A 262 7.98 6.60 1.40
C TYR A 262 7.10 5.36 1.38
N PHE A 263 7.64 4.25 1.87
CA PHE A 263 6.90 3.01 2.04
C PHE A 263 6.34 2.92 3.46
N VAL A 264 5.13 2.38 3.60
CA VAL A 264 4.55 2.09 4.91
C VAL A 264 5.05 0.75 5.46
N GLY A 265 5.10 0.64 6.78
CA GLY A 265 5.48 -0.59 7.47
C GLY A 265 4.35 -1.60 7.40
N VAL A 266 4.52 -2.67 6.65
CA VAL A 266 3.59 -3.80 6.53
C VAL A 266 4.39 -5.10 6.40
N GLY A 267 3.94 -6.14 7.10
CA GLY A 267 4.55 -7.47 7.05
C GLY A 267 3.75 -8.46 6.20
N LYS A 268 4.24 -9.68 6.04
CA LYS A 268 3.42 -10.79 5.48
C LYS A 268 2.27 -11.20 6.41
N GLN A 269 2.42 -10.89 7.70
CA GLN A 269 1.44 -11.06 8.75
C GLN A 269 1.57 -9.89 9.73
N SER A 270 0.52 -9.62 10.51
CA SER A 270 0.57 -8.62 11.56
C SER A 270 1.54 -9.08 12.66
N ALA A 271 2.35 -8.16 13.17
CA ALA A 271 3.37 -8.49 14.16
C ALA A 271 3.59 -7.36 15.16
N LEU A 272 3.97 -7.72 16.39
CA LEU A 272 4.36 -6.76 17.41
C LEU A 272 5.67 -6.07 16.99
N VAL A 273 5.75 -4.78 17.26
CA VAL A 273 6.94 -3.96 17.00
C VAL A 273 7.34 -3.15 18.23
N SER A 274 8.57 -2.65 18.22
CA SER A 274 9.16 -1.93 19.34
C SER A 274 8.36 -0.66 19.69
N ALA A 275 7.68 -0.66 20.83
CA ALA A 275 6.97 0.51 21.34
C ALA A 275 7.88 1.71 21.66
N PRO A 276 9.12 1.53 22.16
CA PRO A 276 10.07 2.64 22.34
C PRO A 276 10.48 3.32 21.03
N ALA A 277 10.44 2.62 19.90
CA ALA A 277 10.76 3.19 18.59
C ALA A 277 9.56 3.90 17.93
N PHE A 278 8.37 3.85 18.53
CA PHE A 278 7.17 4.43 17.94
C PHE A 278 7.21 5.95 17.92
N LYS A 279 6.94 6.53 16.75
CA LYS A 279 6.72 7.96 16.55
C LYS A 279 5.29 8.22 16.12
N ASN A 280 4.64 9.17 16.80
CA ASN A 280 3.31 9.64 16.41
C ASN A 280 3.34 10.22 15.00
N ASP A 281 2.24 10.04 14.29
CA ASP A 281 2.01 10.60 12.98
C ASP A 281 2.03 12.15 13.01
N ASP A 282 2.88 12.74 12.18
CA ASP A 282 3.06 14.19 12.01
C ASP A 282 2.37 14.74 10.75
N GLY A 283 1.69 13.87 9.99
CA GLY A 283 1.02 14.19 8.73
C GLY A 283 1.95 14.42 7.55
N LYS A 284 3.27 14.26 7.70
CA LYS A 284 4.24 14.50 6.62
C LYS A 284 4.62 13.23 5.87
N ILE A 285 4.66 12.11 6.58
CA ILE A 285 4.97 10.80 5.99
C ILE A 285 3.80 9.84 6.18
N PRO A 286 3.58 8.91 5.24
CA PRO A 286 2.55 7.91 5.40
C PRO A 286 2.89 6.98 6.58
N CYS A 287 1.91 6.81 7.46
CA CYS A 287 2.00 6.03 8.70
C CYS A 287 1.08 4.80 8.63
N SER A 288 1.48 3.71 9.30
CA SER A 288 0.72 2.45 9.36
C SER A 288 0.82 1.72 10.70
N ILE A 289 1.73 2.10 11.60
CA ILE A 289 1.89 1.41 12.88
C ILE A 289 0.78 1.83 13.82
N VAL A 290 0.09 0.85 14.41
CA VAL A 290 -0.91 1.11 15.44
C VAL A 290 -0.28 0.99 16.81
N ARG A 291 -0.52 1.96 17.67
CA ARG A 291 -0.19 1.92 19.10
C ARG A 291 -1.47 1.94 19.92
N VAL A 292 -1.59 0.95 20.79
CA VAL A 292 -2.67 0.83 21.78
C VAL A 292 -2.09 1.14 23.15
N GLU A 293 -2.65 2.15 23.82
CA GLU A 293 -2.33 2.47 25.21
C GLU A 293 -3.56 2.21 26.08
N ALA A 294 -3.40 1.39 27.11
CA ALA A 294 -4.49 1.04 28.02
C ALA A 294 -4.10 1.36 29.47
N SER A 295 -5.04 1.97 30.19
CA SER A 295 -4.94 2.19 31.64
C SER A 295 -6.00 1.36 32.36
N PHE A 296 -5.60 0.65 33.41
CA PHE A 296 -6.45 -0.22 34.21
C PHE A 296 -6.46 0.23 35.68
N LYS A 297 -7.65 0.26 36.29
CA LYS A 297 -7.85 0.47 37.73
C LYS A 297 -7.94 -0.85 38.47
N LEU A 298 -7.43 -0.86 39.70
CA LEU A 298 -7.53 -1.95 40.66
C LEU A 298 -8.71 -1.66 41.60
N PRO A 299 -9.84 -2.39 41.52
CA PRO A 299 -11.07 -2.05 42.27
C PRO A 299 -10.95 -2.18 43.79
N GLU A 300 -10.03 -3.01 44.29
CA GLU A 300 -10.03 -3.48 45.68
C GLU A 300 -9.18 -2.64 46.66
N GLU A 301 -8.39 -1.67 46.22
CA GLU A 301 -7.40 -1.05 47.12
C GLU A 301 -7.61 0.48 47.26
N LYS A 302 -8.47 0.86 48.21
CA LYS A 302 -8.60 2.26 48.70
C LYS A 302 -7.28 2.83 49.28
N ASN A 303 -6.27 1.97 49.51
CA ASN A 303 -4.93 2.32 49.99
C ASN A 303 -3.82 1.54 49.23
N SER A 304 -3.96 1.34 47.91
CA SER A 304 -2.91 0.67 47.13
C SER A 304 -1.62 1.49 47.16
N LEU A 305 -0.51 0.85 47.53
CA LEU A 305 0.85 1.39 47.36
C LEU A 305 1.20 1.64 45.88
N PHE A 306 0.43 1.05 44.96
CA PHE A 306 0.66 1.10 43.52
C PHE A 306 -0.59 1.67 42.83
N GLY A 307 -0.42 2.75 42.06
CA GLY A 307 -1.48 3.26 41.18
C GLY A 307 -1.91 2.21 40.13
N GLY A 308 -2.89 2.57 39.29
CA GLY A 308 -3.37 1.71 38.21
C GLY A 308 -2.25 1.21 37.26
N VAL A 309 -2.56 0.16 36.48
CA VAL A 309 -1.64 -0.42 35.52
C VAL A 309 -1.74 0.33 34.19
N LYS A 310 -0.62 0.83 33.68
CA LYS A 310 -0.53 1.44 32.34
C LYS A 310 0.38 0.59 31.46
N VAL A 311 -0.11 0.24 30.27
CA VAL A 311 0.62 -0.56 29.28
C VAL A 311 0.39 0.00 27.89
N ALA A 312 1.37 -0.19 27.02
CA ALA A 312 1.29 0.17 25.62
C ALA A 312 1.91 -0.92 24.77
N ALA A 313 1.29 -1.21 23.62
CA ALA A 313 1.81 -2.12 22.61
C ALA A 313 1.69 -1.49 21.23
N CYS A 314 2.66 -1.79 20.36
CA CYS A 314 2.67 -1.35 18.98
C CYS A 314 2.65 -2.56 18.06
N SER A 315 1.88 -2.47 16.97
CA SER A 315 1.79 -3.54 15.97
C SER A 315 1.91 -2.98 14.56
N GLN A 316 2.61 -3.75 13.73
CA GLN A 316 2.70 -3.55 12.30
C GLN A 316 1.57 -4.34 11.60
N PRO A 317 0.83 -3.72 10.66
CA PRO A 317 -0.18 -4.40 9.83
C PRO A 317 0.42 -5.42 8.86
N PHE A 318 -0.44 -6.20 8.20
CA PHE A 318 -0.05 -7.10 7.12
C PHE A 318 -0.36 -6.52 5.73
N SER A 319 0.30 -7.07 4.72
CA SER A 319 -0.06 -6.93 3.31
C SER A 319 0.06 -8.29 2.66
N LEU A 320 -0.93 -8.64 1.84
CA LEU A 320 -0.83 -9.73 0.89
C LEU A 320 0.12 -9.33 -0.24
N SER A 321 0.46 -10.31 -1.07
CA SER A 321 1.27 -10.07 -2.26
C SER A 321 0.41 -9.46 -3.37
N ASP A 322 1.04 -8.64 -4.20
CA ASP A 322 0.44 -8.12 -5.42
C ASP A 322 -0.13 -9.28 -6.27
N CYS A 323 -1.40 -9.15 -6.64
CA CYS A 323 -2.15 -10.12 -7.43
C CYS A 323 -2.49 -9.61 -8.85
N ASN A 324 -2.00 -8.42 -9.23
CA ASN A 324 -2.20 -7.91 -10.58
C ASN A 324 -1.55 -8.82 -11.61
N ASN A 325 -2.15 -8.91 -12.79
CA ASN A 325 -1.52 -9.54 -13.93
C ASN A 325 -1.18 -8.47 -14.96
N PRO A 326 0.09 -8.43 -15.44
CA PRO A 326 0.51 -7.48 -16.46
C PRO A 326 -0.38 -7.53 -17.69
N GLY A 327 -0.65 -6.37 -18.26
CA GLY A 327 -1.34 -6.25 -19.53
C GLY A 327 -0.45 -6.59 -20.72
N THR A 328 -1.10 -6.78 -21.86
CA THR A 328 -0.43 -6.98 -23.15
C THR A 328 -0.35 -5.66 -23.89
N LEU A 329 0.83 -5.36 -24.42
CA LEU A 329 1.03 -4.33 -25.44
C LEU A 329 1.04 -5.00 -26.81
N ILE A 330 0.28 -4.44 -27.75
CA ILE A 330 0.25 -4.89 -29.14
C ILE A 330 0.82 -3.78 -30.02
N VAL A 331 1.71 -4.18 -30.94
CA VAL A 331 2.21 -3.31 -32.00
C VAL A 331 1.95 -4.03 -33.33
N SER A 332 0.95 -3.57 -34.05
CA SER A 332 0.50 -4.15 -35.30
C SER A 332 0.92 -3.28 -36.48
N MET A 333 1.56 -3.91 -37.47
CA MET A 333 2.02 -3.27 -38.69
C MET A 333 1.53 -4.11 -39.89
N PRO A 334 0.20 -4.17 -40.14
CA PRO A 334 -0.40 -5.12 -41.09
C PRO A 334 0.13 -4.97 -42.52
N ASP A 335 0.46 -3.74 -42.93
CA ASP A 335 0.94 -3.41 -44.27
C ASP A 335 2.47 -3.33 -44.35
N GLY A 336 3.16 -3.82 -43.31
CA GLY A 336 4.61 -3.75 -43.16
C GLY A 336 5.06 -2.61 -42.25
N MET A 337 6.37 -2.57 -42.02
CA MET A 337 7.01 -1.62 -41.12
C MET A 337 7.35 -0.33 -41.86
N PRO A 338 6.98 0.86 -41.32
CA PRO A 338 7.40 2.13 -41.91
C PRO A 338 8.92 2.19 -42.04
N PRO A 339 9.45 2.64 -43.20
CA PRO A 339 10.88 2.83 -43.36
C PRO A 339 11.46 3.72 -42.25
N ASN A 340 12.58 3.30 -41.65
CA ASN A 340 13.27 3.98 -40.54
C ASN A 340 12.67 3.83 -39.13
N LEU A 341 11.49 3.24 -38.97
CA LEU A 341 10.92 2.93 -37.65
C LEU A 341 11.09 1.44 -37.34
N ARG A 342 12.27 1.07 -36.82
CA ARG A 342 12.71 -0.33 -36.66
C ARG A 342 12.61 -0.83 -35.23
N SER A 343 12.36 0.03 -34.27
CA SER A 343 12.25 -0.27 -32.83
C SER A 343 11.16 0.60 -32.21
N LEU A 344 10.73 0.28 -30.99
CA LEU A 344 9.85 1.16 -30.22
C LEU A 344 10.53 2.49 -29.90
N GLN A 345 11.84 2.47 -29.68
CA GLN A 345 12.64 3.67 -29.45
C GLN A 345 12.60 4.64 -30.65
N ASP A 346 12.51 4.14 -31.89
CA ASP A 346 12.44 5.00 -33.07
C ASP A 346 11.14 5.81 -33.06
N PHE A 347 10.00 5.21 -32.67
CA PHE A 347 8.74 5.93 -32.52
C PHE A 347 8.78 7.04 -31.45
N LEU A 348 9.62 6.87 -30.44
CA LEU A 348 9.80 7.85 -29.36
C LEU A 348 10.75 8.99 -29.73
N SER A 349 11.72 8.74 -30.60
CA SER A 349 12.83 9.65 -30.89
C SER A 349 12.77 10.28 -32.29
N ASP A 350 11.85 9.83 -33.14
CA ASP A 350 11.68 10.38 -34.48
C ASP A 350 11.31 11.88 -34.45
N ARG A 351 12.00 12.67 -35.28
CA ARG A 351 11.86 14.13 -35.30
C ARG A 351 10.52 14.59 -35.86
N GLN A 352 9.94 13.87 -36.82
CA GLN A 352 8.63 14.19 -37.37
C GLN A 352 7.55 13.88 -36.34
N LEU A 353 7.59 12.70 -35.71
CA LEU A 353 6.62 12.29 -34.70
C LEU A 353 6.64 13.20 -33.46
N ASN A 354 7.78 13.82 -33.16
CA ASN A 354 7.93 14.82 -32.09
C ASN A 354 7.41 16.22 -32.45
N ARG A 355 6.95 16.44 -33.68
CA ARG A 355 6.38 17.73 -34.13
C ARG A 355 4.90 17.63 -34.45
N GLU A 356 4.48 16.52 -35.02
CA GLU A 356 3.09 16.28 -35.42
C GLU A 356 2.22 16.08 -34.18
N THR A 357 1.15 16.88 -34.05
CA THR A 357 0.22 16.79 -32.92
C THR A 357 -1.11 16.22 -33.34
N VAL A 358 -1.69 15.39 -32.49
CA VAL A 358 -2.91 14.63 -32.82
C VAL A 358 -3.97 14.78 -31.73
N PRO A 359 -5.25 14.91 -32.08
CA PRO A 359 -6.31 14.94 -31.08
C PRO A 359 -6.43 13.59 -30.39
N VAL A 360 -6.55 13.61 -29.06
CA VAL A 360 -6.92 12.43 -28.28
C VAL A 360 -8.43 12.44 -28.06
N TYR A 361 -9.05 11.29 -28.29
CA TYR A 361 -10.45 11.05 -28.00
C TYR A 361 -10.58 10.12 -26.81
N ARG A 362 -11.74 10.15 -26.17
CA ARG A 362 -12.13 9.26 -25.09
C ARG A 362 -13.47 8.62 -25.41
N ALA A 363 -13.59 7.32 -25.17
CA ALA A 363 -14.88 6.66 -25.22
C ALA A 363 -15.76 7.13 -24.05
N CYS A 364 -16.99 7.53 -24.33
CA CYS A 364 -17.95 7.98 -23.32
C CYS A 364 -19.33 7.40 -23.60
N GLY A 365 -20.02 7.02 -22.53
CA GLY A 365 -21.38 6.48 -22.60
C GLY A 365 -21.42 4.97 -22.84
N GLY A 366 -20.33 4.26 -22.57
CA GLY A 366 -20.19 2.81 -22.78
C GLY A 366 -19.01 2.45 -23.67
N ASP A 367 -18.87 1.16 -23.92
CA ASP A 367 -17.78 0.60 -24.74
C ASP A 367 -18.05 0.91 -26.22
N CYS A 368 -17.17 1.68 -26.86
CA CYS A 368 -17.35 2.09 -28.25
C CYS A 368 -16.70 1.07 -29.21
N PRO A 369 -17.36 0.61 -30.28
CA PRO A 369 -18.69 0.99 -30.78
C PRO A 369 -19.83 0.02 -30.37
N VAL A 370 -19.68 -0.75 -29.31
CA VAL A 370 -20.61 -1.85 -28.96
C VAL A 370 -21.86 -1.36 -28.24
N ASP A 371 -21.71 -0.48 -27.25
CA ASP A 371 -22.82 -0.02 -26.42
C ASP A 371 -23.62 1.07 -27.14
N THR A 372 -24.95 0.98 -27.06
CA THR A 372 -25.86 1.97 -27.63
C THR A 372 -25.64 3.34 -27.00
N GLY A 373 -25.25 4.33 -27.82
CA GLY A 373 -24.99 5.70 -27.36
C GLY A 373 -23.54 5.98 -26.98
N ALA A 374 -22.67 4.96 -26.99
CA ALA A 374 -21.24 5.13 -26.86
C ALA A 374 -20.67 5.94 -28.02
N ARG A 375 -19.84 6.93 -27.71
CA ARG A 375 -19.21 7.80 -28.70
C ARG A 375 -17.83 8.24 -28.27
N PHE A 376 -17.02 8.64 -29.24
CA PHE A 376 -15.76 9.33 -28.99
C PHE A 376 -16.00 10.82 -28.76
N VAL A 377 -15.48 11.35 -27.65
CA VAL A 377 -15.44 12.79 -27.35
C VAL A 377 -13.99 13.24 -27.22
N PRO A 378 -13.64 14.51 -27.51
CA PRO A 378 -12.28 14.99 -27.26
C PRO A 378 -11.87 14.80 -25.79
N ALA A 379 -10.71 14.19 -25.56
CA ALA A 379 -10.16 14.06 -24.22
C ALA A 379 -9.69 15.45 -23.75
N LEU A 380 -10.21 15.90 -22.61
CA LEU A 380 -9.88 17.21 -22.05
C LEU A 380 -8.77 17.08 -21.00
N ASP A 381 -7.97 18.12 -20.85
CA ASP A 381 -7.05 18.30 -19.74
C ASP A 381 -7.75 18.92 -18.50
N ARG A 382 -6.98 19.32 -17.49
CA ARG A 382 -7.51 19.92 -16.26
C ARG A 382 -8.19 21.27 -16.47
N ASP A 383 -7.81 21.99 -17.53
CA ASP A 383 -8.35 23.31 -17.87
C ASP A 383 -9.53 23.21 -18.84
N GLY A 384 -9.97 21.98 -19.16
CA GLY A 384 -11.06 21.72 -20.10
C GLY A 384 -10.63 21.87 -21.56
N ILE A 385 -9.33 21.90 -21.85
CA ILE A 385 -8.79 22.07 -23.20
C ILE A 385 -8.57 20.68 -23.83
N ALA A 386 -8.92 20.54 -25.10
CA ALA A 386 -8.71 19.30 -25.83
C ALA A 386 -7.21 18.95 -25.91
N GLN A 387 -6.87 17.74 -25.48
CA GLN A 387 -5.50 17.24 -25.48
C GLN A 387 -5.01 17.01 -26.92
N ARG A 388 -3.86 17.59 -27.24
CA ARG A 388 -3.18 17.43 -28.53
C ARG A 388 -1.69 17.11 -28.35
N PRO A 389 -1.34 15.94 -27.78
CA PRO A 389 0.04 15.51 -27.66
C PRO A 389 0.68 15.31 -29.04
N THR A 390 2.00 15.25 -29.08
CA THR A 390 2.73 14.81 -30.27
C THR A 390 2.48 13.32 -30.51
N LEU A 391 2.66 12.84 -31.75
CA LEU A 391 2.59 11.40 -32.05
C LEU A 391 3.57 10.59 -31.19
N ALA A 392 4.81 11.06 -31.06
CA ALA A 392 5.79 10.45 -30.17
C ALA A 392 5.31 10.44 -28.70
N GLY A 393 4.59 11.49 -28.27
CA GLY A 393 3.95 11.56 -26.96
C GLY A 393 2.82 10.54 -26.77
N VAL A 394 2.06 10.21 -27.82
CA VAL A 394 1.06 9.13 -27.79
C VAL A 394 1.73 7.76 -27.60
N PHE A 395 2.82 7.49 -28.34
CA PHE A 395 3.62 6.28 -28.11
C PHE A 395 4.21 6.23 -26.71
N ALA A 396 4.77 7.33 -26.22
CA ALA A 396 5.33 7.42 -24.88
C ALA A 396 4.28 7.11 -23.81
N ARG A 397 3.09 7.72 -23.93
CA ARG A 397 1.96 7.48 -23.04
C ARG A 397 1.55 6.02 -23.01
N GLY A 398 1.29 5.41 -24.17
CA GLY A 398 0.85 4.02 -24.22
C GLY A 398 1.89 3.03 -23.70
N LEU A 399 3.18 3.23 -24.00
CA LEU A 399 4.23 2.39 -23.45
C LEU A 399 4.34 2.53 -21.92
N TYR A 400 4.26 3.76 -21.41
CA TYR A 400 4.23 4.04 -19.97
C TYR A 400 3.05 3.35 -19.29
N ASP A 401 1.83 3.53 -19.83
CA ASP A 401 0.61 2.98 -19.25
C ASP A 401 0.58 1.45 -19.30
N TRP A 402 1.16 0.83 -20.32
CA TRP A 402 1.38 -0.62 -20.36
C TRP A 402 2.34 -1.09 -19.25
N ILE A 403 3.51 -0.46 -19.09
CA ILE A 403 4.49 -0.84 -18.06
C ILE A 403 3.87 -0.74 -16.66
N ARG A 404 3.10 0.32 -16.42
CA ARG A 404 2.38 0.57 -15.16
C ARG A 404 1.44 -0.56 -14.76
N THR A 405 0.89 -1.32 -15.72
CA THR A 405 0.01 -2.48 -15.43
C THR A 405 0.73 -3.61 -14.70
N ALA A 406 2.05 -3.71 -14.82
CA ALA A 406 2.86 -4.75 -14.19
C ALA A 406 3.30 -4.42 -12.75
N ALA A 407 2.83 -3.29 -12.22
CA ALA A 407 3.10 -2.82 -10.87
C ALA A 407 4.62 -2.75 -10.55
N CYS A 408 5.07 -3.35 -9.45
CA CYS A 408 6.48 -3.32 -9.03
C CYS A 408 7.38 -4.36 -9.74
N ARG A 409 6.82 -5.17 -10.65
CA ARG A 409 7.53 -6.30 -11.27
C ARG A 409 8.48 -5.96 -12.41
N PRO A 410 8.30 -4.90 -13.22
CA PRO A 410 9.15 -4.66 -14.38
C PRO A 410 10.64 -4.69 -14.04
N ARG A 411 11.39 -5.50 -14.79
CA ARG A 411 12.85 -5.41 -14.79
C ARG A 411 13.29 -4.25 -15.65
N ILE A 412 13.96 -3.28 -15.05
CA ILE A 412 14.35 -2.02 -15.70
C ILE A 412 15.20 -2.30 -16.95
N ASP A 413 16.17 -3.21 -16.84
CA ASP A 413 17.05 -3.59 -17.96
C ASP A 413 16.31 -4.30 -19.09
N SER A 414 15.33 -5.14 -18.73
CA SER A 414 14.53 -5.88 -19.71
C SER A 414 13.58 -4.97 -20.48
N VAL A 415 12.97 -3.99 -19.80
CA VAL A 415 12.10 -2.99 -20.43
C VAL A 415 12.90 -2.10 -21.38
N ALA A 416 14.04 -1.58 -20.92
CA ALA A 416 14.90 -0.75 -21.75
C ALA A 416 15.38 -1.49 -23.00
N ARG A 417 15.76 -2.78 -22.84
CA ARG A 417 16.14 -3.65 -23.96
C ARG A 417 14.98 -3.85 -24.94
N ALA A 418 13.79 -4.23 -24.46
CA ALA A 418 12.65 -4.46 -25.34
C ALA A 418 12.21 -3.21 -26.13
N ILE A 419 12.37 -2.01 -25.55
CA ILE A 419 12.08 -0.75 -26.24
C ILE A 419 13.14 -0.42 -27.30
N GLY A 420 14.42 -0.64 -26.99
CA GLY A 420 15.54 -0.34 -27.89
C GLY A 420 15.81 -1.41 -28.95
N ASP A 421 15.40 -2.66 -28.70
CA ASP A 421 15.64 -3.77 -29.60
C ASP A 421 14.88 -3.59 -30.92
N ARG A 422 15.51 -4.08 -31.99
CA ARG A 422 14.89 -4.05 -33.31
C ARG A 422 13.70 -4.99 -33.36
N LEU A 423 12.55 -4.47 -33.78
CA LEU A 423 11.40 -5.24 -34.21
C LEU A 423 11.76 -5.96 -35.51
N LEU A 424 12.08 -7.25 -35.40
CA LEU A 424 12.45 -8.07 -36.54
C LEU A 424 11.20 -8.61 -37.21
N PRO A 425 10.98 -8.35 -38.51
CA PRO A 425 9.89 -8.98 -39.23
C PRO A 425 10.13 -10.49 -39.20
N ASP A 426 9.14 -11.24 -38.71
CA ASP A 426 9.16 -12.67 -38.86
C ASP A 426 9.20 -13.01 -40.37
N ARG A 427 9.74 -14.18 -40.74
CA ARG A 427 9.81 -14.70 -42.13
C ARG A 427 8.43 -14.85 -42.78
N SER A 428 7.39 -14.54 -42.04
CA SER A 428 6.03 -14.99 -42.20
C SER A 428 5.08 -13.91 -42.73
N GLY A 429 5.52 -12.65 -42.87
CA GLY A 429 4.97 -11.65 -43.78
C GLY A 429 4.14 -10.50 -43.16
N VAL A 430 3.57 -10.66 -41.96
CA VAL A 430 2.79 -9.60 -41.29
C VAL A 430 3.24 -9.45 -39.83
N PRO A 431 3.90 -8.35 -39.46
CA PRO A 431 4.42 -8.17 -38.11
C PRO A 431 3.35 -7.64 -37.13
N ILE A 432 2.74 -8.54 -36.36
CA ILE A 432 2.00 -8.20 -35.13
C ILE A 432 2.82 -8.66 -33.93
N TYR A 433 3.31 -7.71 -33.14
CA TYR A 433 4.11 -7.97 -31.94
C TYR A 433 3.25 -7.88 -30.69
N TYR A 434 3.44 -8.84 -29.80
CA TYR A 434 2.81 -8.93 -28.51
C TYR A 434 3.92 -8.85 -27.46
N LEU A 435 3.87 -7.81 -26.64
CA LEU A 435 4.83 -7.61 -25.56
C LEU A 435 4.12 -7.82 -24.23
N ARG A 436 4.68 -8.69 -23.40
CA ARG A 436 4.15 -9.02 -22.06
C ARG A 436 5.26 -9.02 -21.04
N ILE A 437 4.95 -8.59 -19.82
CA ILE A 437 5.87 -8.69 -18.68
C ILE A 437 5.55 -9.98 -17.93
N ASN A 438 6.50 -10.90 -17.82
CA ASN A 438 6.28 -12.18 -17.14
C ASN A 438 6.41 -12.04 -15.61
N GLY A 439 6.16 -13.14 -14.88
CA GLY A 439 6.24 -13.15 -13.40
C GLY A 439 7.63 -12.81 -12.83
N ALA A 440 8.69 -12.97 -13.62
CA ALA A 440 10.06 -12.57 -13.26
C ALA A 440 10.39 -11.13 -13.66
N GLY A 441 9.42 -10.39 -14.22
CA GLY A 441 9.59 -9.01 -14.65
C GLY A 441 10.27 -8.82 -16.01
N ASN A 442 10.58 -9.90 -16.73
CA ASN A 442 11.16 -9.79 -18.06
C ASN A 442 10.08 -9.47 -19.09
N VAL A 443 10.43 -8.66 -20.09
CA VAL A 443 9.61 -8.45 -21.27
C VAL A 443 9.81 -9.62 -22.23
N GLU A 444 8.73 -10.31 -22.54
CA GLU A 444 8.63 -11.34 -23.57
C GLU A 444 7.95 -10.75 -24.79
N THR A 445 8.58 -10.91 -25.95
CA THR A 445 8.05 -10.45 -27.24
C THR A 445 7.74 -11.66 -28.11
N THR A 446 6.49 -11.81 -28.50
CA THR A 446 6.05 -12.84 -29.46
C THR A 446 5.48 -12.18 -30.71
N CYS A 447 5.64 -12.82 -31.88
CA CYS A 447 5.08 -12.35 -33.14
C CYS A 447 4.02 -13.35 -33.63
N SER A 448 2.88 -12.88 -34.11
CA SER A 448 1.79 -13.72 -34.67
C SER A 448 1.34 -13.23 -36.04
N ARG A 449 0.73 -14.15 -36.82
CA ARG A 449 0.21 -13.91 -38.18
C ARG A 449 -1.24 -13.41 -38.21
N GLY A 450 -1.99 -13.58 -37.12
CA GLY A 450 -3.40 -13.22 -37.06
C GLY A 450 -3.63 -12.14 -36.02
N ALA A 451 -4.48 -11.15 -36.34
CA ALA A 451 -4.96 -10.22 -35.34
C ALA A 451 -5.90 -10.98 -34.38
N GLU A 452 -5.34 -11.47 -33.27
CA GLU A 452 -6.14 -12.09 -32.19
C GLU A 452 -7.17 -11.11 -31.58
N PHE A 453 -7.05 -9.82 -31.91
CA PHE A 453 -7.81 -8.70 -31.35
C PHE A 453 -8.58 -7.90 -32.41
N ALA A 454 -9.23 -8.60 -33.34
CA ALA A 454 -10.02 -7.97 -34.41
C ALA A 454 -11.14 -7.03 -33.92
N ASN A 455 -11.55 -7.11 -32.64
CA ASN A 455 -12.53 -6.19 -32.07
C ASN A 455 -11.84 -4.86 -31.69
N GLN A 456 -11.98 -3.83 -32.52
CA GLN A 456 -11.47 -2.46 -32.27
C GLN A 456 -12.28 -1.71 -31.17
N ILE A 457 -12.67 -2.42 -30.11
CA ILE A 457 -13.43 -1.85 -28.99
C ILE A 457 -12.51 -0.97 -28.15
N VAL A 458 -13.00 0.20 -27.77
CA VAL A 458 -12.39 1.09 -26.78
C VAL A 458 -13.33 1.13 -25.58
N HIS A 459 -12.83 0.73 -24.40
CA HIS A 459 -13.64 0.69 -23.20
C HIS A 459 -14.05 2.09 -22.74
N ASP A 460 -15.21 2.19 -22.11
CA ASP A 460 -15.71 3.44 -21.56
C ASP A 460 -14.66 4.13 -20.65
N GLY A 461 -14.51 5.44 -20.80
CA GLY A 461 -13.54 6.23 -20.04
C GLY A 461 -12.08 6.11 -20.50
N GLN A 462 -11.79 5.33 -21.54
CA GLN A 462 -10.43 5.08 -22.03
C GLN A 462 -10.10 5.86 -23.31
N ASP A 463 -8.80 6.04 -23.57
CA ASP A 463 -8.29 6.94 -24.61
C ASP A 463 -8.13 6.23 -25.97
N TYR A 464 -8.41 6.96 -27.05
CA TYR A 464 -8.29 6.54 -28.45
C TYR A 464 -7.69 7.66 -29.31
N VAL A 465 -6.87 7.31 -30.28
CA VAL A 465 -6.32 8.24 -31.28
C VAL A 465 -6.43 7.60 -32.66
N LEU A 466 -6.84 8.39 -33.64
CA LEU A 466 -6.74 8.06 -35.05
C LEU A 466 -6.03 9.22 -35.78
N ALA A 467 -4.83 8.96 -36.28
CA ALA A 467 -4.01 9.94 -36.95
C ALA A 467 -3.73 9.48 -38.39
N ALA A 468 -4.68 9.78 -39.28
CA ALA A 468 -4.63 9.40 -40.69
C ALA A 468 -3.50 10.12 -41.44
N GLY A 469 -2.68 9.37 -42.19
CA GLY A 469 -1.60 9.91 -43.03
C GLY A 469 -0.55 10.74 -42.28
N SER A 470 -0.39 10.52 -40.98
CA SER A 470 0.37 11.40 -40.09
C SER A 470 1.85 11.02 -39.94
N ILE A 471 2.21 9.79 -40.31
CA ILE A 471 3.59 9.29 -40.28
C ILE A 471 4.09 9.25 -41.73
N SER A 472 5.03 10.13 -42.10
CA SER A 472 5.57 10.18 -43.46
C SER A 472 6.94 9.50 -43.54
N CYS A 473 7.10 8.52 -44.42
CA CYS A 473 8.35 7.78 -44.59
C CYS A 473 8.55 7.42 -46.06
N GLN A 474 9.62 7.91 -46.70
CA GLN A 474 9.99 7.59 -48.08
C GLN A 474 8.82 7.67 -49.08
N ASP A 475 8.20 8.85 -49.16
CA ASP A 475 7.05 9.15 -50.05
C ASP A 475 5.77 8.34 -49.76
N LEU A 476 5.71 7.63 -48.63
CA LEU A 476 4.49 6.99 -48.13
C LEU A 476 4.02 7.71 -46.86
N VAL A 477 2.71 7.84 -46.71
CA VAL A 477 2.07 8.25 -45.45
C VAL A 477 1.37 7.07 -44.81
N TRP A 478 1.51 6.93 -43.51
CA TRP A 478 0.94 5.86 -42.72
C TRP A 478 -0.05 6.43 -41.70
N THR A 479 -1.07 5.63 -41.40
CA THR A 479 -2.10 5.93 -40.41
C THR A 479 -1.76 5.22 -39.10
N LEU A 480 -1.81 5.96 -38.00
CA LEU A 480 -1.75 5.40 -36.65
C LEU A 480 -3.16 5.32 -36.06
N ALA A 481 -3.57 4.13 -35.66
CA ALA A 481 -4.66 3.94 -34.71
C ALA A 481 -4.07 3.50 -33.36
N TYR A 482 -4.52 4.11 -32.28
CA TYR A 482 -4.07 3.85 -30.93
C TYR A 482 -5.26 3.72 -29.99
N ARG A 483 -5.22 2.72 -29.11
CA ARG A 483 -6.14 2.62 -27.98
C ARG A 483 -5.37 2.22 -26.73
N ASP A 484 -5.75 2.82 -25.62
CA ASP A 484 -5.19 2.54 -24.31
C ASP A 484 -6.30 2.32 -23.31
N GLN A 485 -6.48 1.06 -22.91
CA GLN A 485 -7.56 0.55 -22.08
C GLN A 485 -7.29 0.73 -20.58
N VAL A 486 -6.12 1.23 -20.22
CA VAL A 486 -5.64 1.30 -18.83
C VAL A 486 -5.20 2.71 -18.45
N ARG A 487 -5.51 3.71 -19.27
CA ARG A 487 -5.15 5.10 -19.02
C ARG A 487 -5.72 5.59 -17.69
N ASN A 488 -7.03 5.49 -17.55
CA ASN A 488 -7.75 5.98 -16.37
C ASN A 488 -8.12 4.79 -15.49
N ILE A 489 -7.42 4.63 -14.36
CA ILE A 489 -7.61 3.52 -13.42
C ILE A 489 -8.27 4.03 -12.14
N SER A 490 -9.59 4.13 -12.12
CA SER A 490 -10.35 4.31 -10.89
C SER A 490 -11.81 3.94 -11.12
N ALA A 491 -12.56 3.69 -10.04
CA ALA A 491 -13.99 3.41 -10.16
C ALA A 491 -14.76 4.62 -10.73
N SER A 492 -14.33 5.84 -10.43
CA SER A 492 -14.98 7.08 -10.87
C SER A 492 -14.55 7.57 -12.25
N GLN A 493 -13.29 7.34 -12.67
CA GLN A 493 -12.77 7.85 -13.95
C GLN A 493 -12.53 6.76 -14.99
N GLY A 494 -12.38 5.51 -14.58
CA GLY A 494 -12.10 4.38 -15.48
C GLY A 494 -13.32 3.84 -16.23
N GLY A 495 -14.42 4.59 -16.22
CA GLY A 495 -15.68 4.26 -16.90
C GLY A 495 -16.32 2.98 -16.39
N LYS A 496 -17.15 2.37 -17.23
CA LYS A 496 -17.89 1.13 -17.01
C LYS A 496 -17.06 0.00 -16.36
N HIS A 497 -15.77 -0.12 -16.68
CA HIS A 497 -14.89 -1.19 -16.21
C HIS A 497 -13.87 -0.75 -15.13
N GLY A 498 -13.92 0.50 -14.66
CA GLY A 498 -12.96 1.03 -13.69
C GLY A 498 -11.50 0.98 -14.16
N GLY A 499 -11.27 1.03 -15.48
CA GLY A 499 -9.95 0.98 -16.11
C GLY A 499 -9.20 -0.33 -15.93
N GLN A 500 -9.90 -1.40 -15.58
CA GLN A 500 -9.29 -2.71 -15.38
C GLN A 500 -9.16 -3.47 -16.69
N LEU A 501 -8.14 -4.32 -16.76
CA LEU A 501 -7.88 -5.17 -17.91
C LEU A 501 -9.00 -6.20 -18.09
N MET A 502 -9.68 -6.14 -19.23
CA MET A 502 -10.67 -7.15 -19.59
C MET A 502 -10.02 -8.40 -20.17
N GLN A 503 -10.57 -9.56 -19.83
CA GLN A 503 -10.12 -10.81 -20.43
C GLN A 503 -10.29 -10.73 -21.94
N LEU A 504 -9.23 -11.08 -22.65
CA LEU A 504 -9.22 -11.21 -24.09
C LEU A 504 -10.20 -12.31 -24.50
N THR A 505 -11.31 -11.95 -25.14
CA THR A 505 -12.12 -12.90 -25.90
C THR A 505 -11.36 -13.19 -27.20
N THR A 506 -10.47 -14.18 -27.18
CA THR A 506 -9.84 -14.70 -28.40
C THR A 506 -10.95 -15.23 -29.31
N ALA A 507 -11.07 -14.65 -30.51
CA ALA A 507 -12.05 -15.10 -31.51
C ALA A 507 -11.73 -16.51 -32.06
N ALA A 508 -10.53 -17.03 -31.79
CA ALA A 508 -10.10 -18.36 -32.19
C ALA A 508 -9.82 -19.21 -30.95
N GLY A 509 -10.61 -20.27 -30.75
CA GLY A 509 -10.19 -21.41 -29.95
C GLY A 509 -9.10 -22.16 -30.70
N THR A 510 -7.89 -21.64 -30.71
CA THR A 510 -6.72 -22.34 -31.27
C THR A 510 -5.85 -22.79 -30.11
N GLY A 511 -5.84 -24.11 -29.89
CA GLY A 511 -5.03 -24.80 -28.90
C GLY A 511 -3.55 -24.80 -29.24
N ASP A 512 -2.93 -23.63 -29.21
CA ASP A 512 -1.48 -23.49 -29.20
C ASP A 512 -1.05 -23.02 -27.82
N GLY A 513 -0.06 -23.71 -27.25
CA GLY A 513 0.30 -23.76 -25.83
C GLY A 513 0.85 -22.48 -25.18
N LEU A 514 0.34 -21.31 -25.54
CA LEU A 514 0.65 -20.01 -24.94
C LEU A 514 -0.32 -19.60 -23.82
N THR A 515 -1.28 -20.46 -23.50
CA THR A 515 -1.99 -20.45 -22.23
C THR A 515 -1.86 -21.84 -21.63
N GLU A 516 -1.33 -21.96 -20.40
CA GLU A 516 -1.63 -23.16 -19.62
C GLU A 516 -3.17 -23.31 -19.61
N PRO A 517 -3.71 -24.51 -19.88
CA PRO A 517 -5.14 -24.71 -19.95
C PRO A 517 -5.71 -24.66 -18.53
N ALA A 518 -5.98 -23.45 -18.02
CA ALA A 518 -6.98 -23.25 -16.98
C ALA A 518 -8.37 -23.30 -17.66
N VAL A 519 -8.73 -24.48 -18.20
CA VAL A 519 -10.12 -24.83 -18.45
C VAL A 519 -10.74 -25.12 -17.09
N GLU A 520 -11.03 -24.04 -16.38
CA GLU A 520 -12.02 -24.08 -15.32
C GLU A 520 -13.35 -23.74 -16.00
N GLN A 521 -14.12 -24.78 -16.33
CA GLN A 521 -15.55 -24.67 -16.63
C GLN A 521 -16.24 -24.17 -15.36
N VAL A 522 -16.14 -22.87 -15.06
CA VAL A 522 -16.89 -22.27 -13.96
C VAL A 522 -18.21 -21.77 -14.53
N THR A 523 -19.21 -22.61 -14.35
CA THR A 523 -20.62 -22.24 -14.29
C THR A 523 -20.80 -20.89 -13.57
N GLY A 524 -21.13 -19.83 -14.33
CA GLY A 524 -21.65 -18.58 -13.77
C GLY A 524 -20.68 -17.64 -13.03
N SER A 525 -19.36 -17.87 -12.99
CA SER A 525 -18.46 -16.87 -12.36
C SER A 525 -18.27 -15.67 -13.28
N ARG A 526 -18.61 -14.48 -12.76
CA ARG A 526 -18.35 -13.19 -13.40
C ARG A 526 -16.90 -13.13 -13.94
N LYS A 527 -16.73 -12.71 -15.19
CA LYS A 527 -15.41 -12.53 -15.84
C LYS A 527 -14.51 -11.70 -14.91
N SER A 528 -13.38 -12.27 -14.48
CA SER A 528 -12.44 -11.59 -13.58
C SER A 528 -11.43 -10.75 -14.36
N TYR A 529 -11.18 -9.52 -13.92
CA TYR A 529 -10.23 -8.55 -14.50
C TYR A 529 -8.74 -8.93 -14.46
N LEU A 530 -8.40 -10.16 -14.06
CA LEU A 530 -7.03 -10.55 -13.73
C LEU A 530 -6.39 -11.51 -14.74
N LYS A 531 -6.95 -11.79 -15.92
CA LYS A 531 -6.34 -12.77 -16.85
C LYS A 531 -5.41 -12.17 -17.91
N GLY A 532 -4.72 -11.06 -17.60
CA GLY A 532 -3.77 -10.41 -18.53
C GLY A 532 -4.47 -9.96 -19.82
N GLY A 533 -5.14 -8.81 -19.76
CA GLY A 533 -5.91 -8.26 -20.88
C GLY A 533 -5.08 -7.47 -21.88
N LEU A 534 -5.76 -6.88 -22.87
CA LEU A 534 -5.20 -5.81 -23.68
C LEU A 534 -5.04 -4.55 -22.82
N ALA A 535 -3.80 -4.08 -22.66
CA ALA A 535 -3.54 -2.76 -22.09
C ALA A 535 -3.55 -1.70 -23.18
N VAL A 536 -2.64 -1.84 -24.14
CA VAL A 536 -2.40 -0.82 -25.17
C VAL A 536 -2.21 -1.49 -26.52
N GLU A 537 -2.76 -0.88 -27.57
CA GLU A 537 -2.52 -1.29 -28.95
C GLU A 537 -2.14 -0.09 -29.82
N PHE A 538 -1.09 -0.28 -30.59
CA PHE A 538 -0.72 0.58 -31.71
C PHE A 538 -0.92 -0.19 -33.01
N VAL A 539 -1.65 0.38 -33.96
CA VAL A 539 -1.80 -0.14 -35.32
C VAL A 539 -1.29 0.90 -36.30
N VAL A 540 -0.20 0.58 -37.01
CA VAL A 540 0.39 1.43 -38.04
C VAL A 540 0.14 0.79 -39.41
N SER A 541 -0.69 1.44 -40.23
CA SER A 541 -1.24 0.82 -41.44
C SER A 541 -1.46 1.81 -42.58
N SER A 542 -1.95 1.30 -43.71
CA SER A 542 -2.42 2.04 -44.89
C SER A 542 -1.35 2.95 -45.50
N PRO A 543 -0.23 2.41 -46.03
CA PRO A 543 0.74 3.19 -46.77
C PRO A 543 0.09 3.77 -48.03
N GLN A 544 -0.07 5.09 -48.07
CA GLN A 544 -0.63 5.81 -49.20
C GLN A 544 0.40 6.77 -49.81
N MET A 545 0.30 7.01 -51.12
CA MET A 545 1.04 8.10 -51.75
C MET A 545 0.42 9.45 -51.33
N PRO A 546 1.20 10.47 -50.95
CA PRO A 546 0.71 11.76 -50.48
C PRO A 546 -0.31 12.45 -51.39
N ASN A 547 -0.26 12.17 -52.71
CA ASN A 547 -1.13 12.78 -53.72
C ASN A 547 -2.44 12.01 -53.97
N ALA A 548 -2.71 10.95 -53.21
CA ALA A 548 -3.91 10.12 -53.34
C ALA A 548 -5.00 10.43 -52.29
N LEU A 549 -4.77 11.41 -51.42
CA LEU A 549 -5.66 11.84 -50.32
C LEU A 549 -6.50 13.06 -50.68
#